data_AF-A0A950AHH7-F1
#
_entry.id   AF-A0A950AHH7-F1
#
_cell.length_a   1.000
_cell.length_b   1.000
_cell.length_c   1.000
_cell.angle_alpha   90.00
_cell.angle_beta   90.00
_cell.angle_gamma   90.00
#
_symmetry.space_group_name_H-M   'P 1'
#
loop_
_entity.id
_entity.type
_entity.pdbx_description
1 polymer ?
#
loop_
_entity_poly.entity_id
_entity_poly.type
_entity_poly.pdbx_seq_one_letter_code
_entity_poly.pdbx_strand_id
1 'polypeptide(L)'
;MHHYVRDYIQLADQKAGFLFAALSASSLLAYNLGLYRHEALLSWLDSPQKWQTSQLAAFFAVIPLVCSAAAAVAVVIPRRESRPGLVFWEGIVRFRNRQEYADTVIKADAAILTRAFLEDVYDLTRACRRKYLALEIAIWAGATGAASTLIFLLSK
;
A
#
# COMPACT_ATOMS: atom_id res chain seq x y z
N MET A 1 -23.91 0.63 -0.91
CA MET A 1 -22.69 0.25 -0.15
C MET A 1 -21.46 0.11 -1.04
N HIS A 2 -21.52 -0.59 -2.18
CA HIS A 2 -20.39 -0.71 -3.11
C HIS A 2 -19.76 0.62 -3.53
N HIS A 3 -20.59 1.63 -3.82
CA HIS A 3 -20.10 2.97 -4.16
C HIS A 3 -19.27 3.57 -3.03
N TYR A 4 -19.80 3.53 -1.79
CA TYR A 4 -19.11 4.03 -0.61
C TYR A 4 -17.76 3.33 -0.38
N VAL A 5 -17.73 1.99 -0.40
CA VAL A 5 -16.46 1.26 -0.18
C VAL A 5 -15.46 1.52 -1.32
N ARG A 6 -15.94 1.62 -2.56
CA ARG A 6 -15.10 1.97 -3.71
C ARG A 6 -14.47 3.34 -3.56
N ASP A 7 -15.23 4.35 -3.14
CA ASP A 7 -14.72 5.72 -2.95
C ASP A 7 -13.61 5.73 -1.88
N TYR A 8 -13.79 4.99 -0.78
CA TYR A 8 -12.75 4.84 0.25
C TYR A 8 -11.50 4.14 -0.26
N ILE A 9 -11.64 3.11 -1.10
CA ILE A 9 -10.50 2.44 -1.75
C ILE A 9 -9.75 3.42 -2.67
N GLN A 10 -10.48 4.19 -3.48
CA GLN A 10 -9.88 5.20 -4.37
C GLN A 10 -9.15 6.29 -3.58
N LEU A 11 -9.73 6.78 -2.48
CA LEU A 11 -9.08 7.74 -1.60
C LEU A 11 -7.82 7.17 -0.93
N ALA A 12 -7.84 5.90 -0.52
CA ALA A 12 -6.65 5.23 0.02
C ALA A 12 -5.53 5.13 -1.02
N ASP A 13 -5.87 4.75 -2.26
CA ASP A 13 -4.91 4.64 -3.37
C ASP A 13 -4.33 6.01 -3.75
N GLN A 14 -5.15 7.06 -3.78
CA GLN A 14 -4.68 8.44 -3.99
C GLN A 14 -3.73 8.92 -2.90
N LYS A 15 -4.06 8.67 -1.63
CA LYS A 15 -3.20 9.03 -0.49
C LYS A 15 -1.88 8.28 -0.53
N ALA A 16 -1.90 6.98 -0.84
CA ALA A 16 -0.68 6.19 -0.98
C ALA A 16 0.19 6.70 -2.15
N GLY A 17 -0.40 7.03 -3.29
CA GLY A 17 0.30 7.63 -4.42
C GLY A 17 0.95 8.97 -4.07
N PHE A 18 0.21 9.85 -3.38
CA PHE A 18 0.73 11.14 -2.92
C PHE A 18 1.90 10.96 -1.95
N LEU A 19 1.76 10.08 -0.95
CA LEU A 19 2.84 9.76 0.00
C LEU A 19 4.07 9.23 -0.72
N PHE A 20 3.90 8.29 -1.65
CA PHE A 20 5.01 7.73 -2.42
C PHE A 20 5.75 8.82 -3.24
N ALA A 21 5.00 9.71 -3.89
CA ALA A 21 5.58 10.82 -4.65
C ALA A 21 6.34 11.81 -3.74
N ALA A 22 5.75 12.18 -2.59
CA ALA A 22 6.38 13.06 -1.62
C ALA A 22 7.68 12.48 -1.06
N LEU A 23 7.67 11.19 -0.69
CA LEU A 23 8.85 10.48 -0.20
C LEU A 23 9.95 10.41 -1.26
N SER A 24 9.59 10.11 -2.51
CA SER A 24 10.54 10.05 -3.64
C SER A 24 11.15 11.43 -3.95
N ALA A 25 10.37 12.50 -3.85
CA ALA A 25 10.89 13.86 -4.01
C ALA A 25 11.88 14.21 -2.89
N SER A 26 11.55 13.85 -1.64
CA SER A 26 12.43 14.11 -0.49
C SER A 26 13.76 13.34 -0.56
N SER A 27 13.75 12.10 -1.07
CA SER A 27 14.97 11.30 -1.23
C SER A 27 15.87 11.84 -2.34
N LEU A 28 15.29 12.29 -3.45
CA LEU A 28 16.01 12.97 -4.54
C LEU A 28 16.67 14.28 -4.07
N LEU A 29 15.96 15.08 -3.27
CA LEU A 29 16.52 16.29 -2.67
C LEU A 29 17.70 15.96 -1.75
N ALA A 30 17.56 14.96 -0.89
CA ALA A 30 18.65 14.52 -0.01
C ALA A 30 19.85 13.96 -0.81
N TYR A 31 19.62 13.30 -1.95
CA TYR A 31 20.69 12.87 -2.85
C TYR A 31 21.43 14.07 -3.47
N ASN A 32 20.70 15.02 -4.04
CA ASN A 32 21.28 16.21 -4.68
C ASN A 32 22.02 17.12 -3.68
N LEU A 33 21.58 17.17 -2.42
CA LEU A 33 22.27 17.88 -1.33
C LEU A 33 23.53 17.15 -0.82
N GLY A 34 23.89 16.02 -1.43
CA GLY A 34 25.12 15.29 -1.11
C GLY A 34 25.07 14.49 0.19
N LEU A 35 23.87 14.19 0.72
CA LEU A 35 23.74 13.32 1.90
C LEU A 35 24.06 11.87 1.57
N TYR A 36 23.67 11.42 0.39
CA TYR A 36 23.95 10.09 -0.13
C TYR A 36 25.16 10.14 -1.05
N ARG A 37 26.35 10.48 -0.49
CA ARG A 37 27.59 10.25 -1.24
C ARG A 37 27.71 8.76 -1.54
N HIS A 38 28.16 8.42 -2.74
CA HIS A 38 28.31 7.04 -3.20
C HIS A 38 29.14 6.17 -2.22
N GLU A 39 30.09 6.78 -1.53
CA GLU A 39 30.92 6.17 -0.48
C GLU A 39 30.13 5.76 0.77
N ALA A 40 29.07 6.49 1.13
CA ALA A 40 28.25 6.19 2.29
C ALA A 40 27.45 4.88 2.11
N LEU A 41 26.93 4.63 0.92
CA LEU A 41 26.21 3.38 0.61
C LEU A 41 27.14 2.16 0.64
N LEU A 42 28.37 2.30 0.13
CA LEU A 42 29.37 1.23 0.17
C LEU A 42 29.86 0.97 1.61
N SER A 43 29.98 2.02 2.43
CA SER A 43 30.35 1.89 3.85
C SER A 43 29.30 1.19 4.72
N TRP A 44 28.05 1.07 4.25
CA TRP A 44 27.01 0.30 4.95
C TRP A 44 27.13 -1.21 4.71
N LEU A 45 27.90 -1.65 3.70
CA LEU A 45 28.27 -3.06 3.54
C LEU A 45 29.44 -3.48 4.46
N ASP A 46 30.16 -2.53 5.05
CA ASP A 46 31.19 -2.81 6.04
C ASP A 46 30.58 -3.22 7.39
N SER A 47 31.38 -3.92 8.21
CA SER A 47 30.96 -4.39 9.53
C SER A 47 30.36 -3.27 10.40
N PRO A 48 29.19 -3.49 11.04
CA PRO A 48 28.47 -2.49 11.82
C PRO A 48 29.28 -1.92 13.01
N GLN A 49 30.36 -2.59 13.43
CA GLN A 49 31.27 -2.09 14.47
C GLN A 49 32.12 -0.89 14.04
N LYS A 50 32.26 -0.64 12.72
CA LYS A 50 33.05 0.49 12.19
C LYS A 50 32.21 1.74 11.90
N TRP A 51 30.91 1.68 12.17
CA TRP A 51 30.01 2.75 11.77
C TRP A 51 30.25 4.01 12.61
N GLN A 52 30.49 5.12 11.93
CA GLN A 52 30.51 6.44 12.57
C GLN A 52 29.08 6.83 12.98
N THR A 53 28.94 7.68 14.00
CA THR A 53 27.64 8.16 14.50
C THR A 53 26.76 8.77 13.41
N SER A 54 27.38 9.41 12.41
CA SER A 54 26.72 9.94 11.21
C SER A 54 26.11 8.86 10.31
N GLN A 55 26.75 7.68 10.19
CA GLN A 55 26.26 6.55 9.40
C GLN A 55 25.09 5.86 10.10
N LEU A 56 25.14 5.71 11.42
CA LEU A 56 24.02 5.23 12.22
C LEU A 56 22.79 6.13 12.07
N ALA A 57 22.96 7.44 12.19
CA ALA A 57 21.87 8.41 12.02
C ALA A 57 21.26 8.35 10.61
N ALA A 58 22.09 8.23 9.57
CA ALA A 58 21.61 8.09 8.20
C ALA A 58 20.85 6.76 7.97
N PHE A 59 21.31 5.66 8.58
CA PHE A 59 20.63 4.36 8.53
C PHE A 59 19.23 4.41 9.17
N PHE A 60 19.11 5.03 10.35
CA PHE A 60 17.83 5.24 11.03
C PHE A 60 16.90 6.20 10.28
N ALA A 61 17.43 7.10 9.44
CA ALA A 61 16.61 7.94 8.58
C ALA A 61 16.09 7.18 7.35
N VAL A 62 16.91 6.31 6.74
CA VAL A 62 16.58 5.63 5.48
C VAL A 62 15.64 4.44 5.65
N ILE A 63 15.85 3.58 6.66
CA ILE A 63 15.00 2.40 6.87
C ILE A 63 13.50 2.75 6.94
N PRO A 64 13.06 3.67 7.82
CA PRO A 64 11.64 4.01 7.91
C PRO A 64 11.08 4.60 6.61
N LEU A 65 11.88 5.36 5.84
CA LEU A 65 11.49 5.83 4.51
C LEU A 65 11.28 4.68 3.52
N VAL A 66 12.16 3.68 3.53
CA VAL A 66 12.04 2.49 2.68
C VAL A 66 10.83 1.64 3.10
N CYS A 67 10.65 1.41 4.40
CA CYS A 67 9.49 0.71 4.94
C CYS A 67 8.18 1.43 4.57
N SER A 68 8.18 2.77 4.64
CA SER A 68 7.05 3.60 4.23
C SER A 68 6.74 3.46 2.75
N ALA A 69 7.75 3.56 1.88
CA ALA A 69 7.58 3.40 0.44
C ALA A 69 7.04 2.00 0.09
N ALA A 70 7.59 0.95 0.69
CA ALA A 70 7.12 -0.42 0.52
C ALA A 70 5.66 -0.59 0.98
N ALA A 71 5.30 -0.01 2.13
CA ALA A 71 3.94 -0.03 2.64
C ALA A 71 2.97 0.73 1.72
N ALA A 72 3.37 1.89 1.17
CA ALA A 72 2.59 2.65 0.19
C ALA A 72 2.34 1.84 -1.10
N VAL A 73 3.36 1.17 -1.63
CA VAL A 73 3.18 0.25 -2.78
C VAL A 73 2.20 -0.86 -2.42
N ALA A 74 2.31 -1.42 -1.20
CA ALA A 74 1.44 -2.49 -0.75
C ALA A 74 -0.05 -2.07 -0.62
N VAL A 75 -0.37 -0.77 -0.51
CA VAL A 75 -1.76 -0.26 -0.56
C VAL A 75 -2.38 -0.47 -1.95
N VAL A 76 -1.58 -0.28 -3.00
CA VAL A 76 -2.04 -0.34 -4.40
C VAL A 76 -2.19 -1.77 -4.90
N ILE A 77 -1.45 -2.73 -4.32
CA ILE A 77 -1.53 -4.15 -4.71
C ILE A 77 -2.97 -4.67 -4.50
N PRO A 78 -3.60 -5.29 -5.50
CA PRO A 78 -4.94 -5.87 -5.36
C PRO A 78 -4.89 -7.09 -4.42
N ARG A 79 -5.55 -6.99 -3.26
CA ARG A 79 -5.53 -8.03 -2.20
C ARG A 79 -6.83 -8.83 -2.10
N ARG A 80 -7.59 -8.92 -3.19
CA ARG A 80 -8.89 -9.60 -3.19
C ARG A 80 -8.70 -11.06 -3.62
N GLU A 81 -9.17 -11.99 -2.80
CA GLU A 81 -9.19 -13.41 -3.17
C GLU A 81 -10.24 -13.65 -4.25
N SER A 82 -9.85 -14.35 -5.33
CA SER A 82 -10.77 -14.75 -6.40
C SER A 82 -11.70 -15.85 -5.89
N ARG A 83 -12.94 -15.49 -5.54
CA ARG A 83 -13.96 -16.45 -5.13
C ARG A 83 -15.04 -16.58 -6.20
N PRO A 84 -15.48 -17.80 -6.53
CA PRO A 84 -16.65 -17.98 -7.37
C PRO A 84 -17.87 -17.35 -6.67
N GLY A 85 -18.66 -16.59 -7.40
CA GLY A 85 -19.80 -15.87 -6.86
C GLY A 85 -20.68 -15.28 -7.96
N LEU A 86 -21.94 -14.99 -7.61
CA LEU A 86 -22.95 -14.51 -8.55
C LEU A 86 -22.90 -13.00 -8.78
N VAL A 87 -22.17 -12.25 -7.94
CA VAL A 87 -22.12 -10.77 -7.99
C VAL A 87 -20.74 -10.27 -8.41
N PHE A 88 -19.68 -11.00 -8.06
CA PHE A 88 -18.30 -10.58 -8.31
C PHE A 88 -17.86 -10.89 -9.74
N TRP A 89 -17.26 -9.92 -10.43
CA TRP A 89 -16.92 -10.04 -11.85
C TRP A 89 -16.01 -11.23 -12.19
N GLU A 90 -15.03 -11.58 -11.35
CA GLU A 90 -14.20 -12.77 -11.60
C GLU A 90 -14.98 -14.07 -11.45
N GLY A 91 -16.01 -14.08 -10.61
CA GLY A 91 -16.96 -15.18 -10.51
C GLY A 91 -17.85 -15.28 -11.76
N ILE A 92 -18.30 -14.13 -12.27
CA ILE A 92 -19.13 -14.04 -13.48
C ILE A 92 -18.38 -14.48 -14.74
N VAL A 93 -17.08 -14.15 -14.84
CA VAL A 93 -16.25 -14.53 -16.00
C VAL A 93 -16.01 -16.05 -16.07
N ARG A 94 -16.24 -16.80 -14.98
CA ARG A 94 -16.12 -18.27 -14.98
C ARG A 94 -17.29 -18.99 -15.65
N PHE A 95 -18.40 -18.31 -15.93
CA PHE A 95 -19.51 -18.88 -16.69
C PHE A 95 -19.13 -19.00 -18.17
N ARG A 96 -19.60 -20.06 -18.84
CA ARG A 96 -19.21 -20.36 -20.23
C ARG A 96 -19.75 -19.32 -21.21
N ASN A 97 -20.90 -18.74 -20.91
CA ASN A 97 -21.52 -17.69 -21.72
C ASN A 97 -22.53 -16.85 -20.90
N ARG A 98 -22.97 -15.75 -21.51
CA ARG A 98 -23.93 -14.81 -20.91
C ARG A 98 -25.29 -15.45 -20.56
N GLN A 99 -25.77 -16.41 -21.37
CA GLN A 99 -27.07 -17.06 -21.13
C GLN A 99 -27.01 -17.96 -19.90
N GLU A 100 -25.94 -18.73 -19.72
CA GLU A 100 -25.74 -19.60 -18.56
C GLU A 100 -25.74 -18.79 -17.26
N TYR A 101 -25.06 -17.64 -17.24
CA TYR A 101 -25.08 -16.74 -16.09
C TYR A 101 -26.48 -16.18 -15.84
N ALA A 102 -27.16 -15.66 -16.86
CA ALA A 102 -28.50 -15.11 -16.72
C ALA A 102 -29.50 -16.16 -16.19
N ASP A 103 -29.50 -17.36 -16.77
CA ASP A 103 -30.36 -18.47 -16.33
C ASP A 103 -30.08 -18.87 -14.89
N THR A 104 -28.80 -18.88 -14.48
CA THR A 104 -28.39 -19.20 -13.11
C THR A 104 -28.89 -18.14 -12.13
N VAL A 105 -28.76 -16.85 -12.46
CA VAL A 105 -29.20 -15.74 -11.61
C VAL A 105 -30.72 -15.68 -11.51
N ILE A 106 -31.44 -15.89 -12.62
CA ILE A 106 -32.91 -15.86 -12.64
C ILE A 106 -33.50 -17.03 -11.83
N LYS A 107 -32.85 -18.21 -11.87
CA LYS A 107 -33.27 -19.39 -11.10
C LYS A 107 -32.82 -19.36 -9.64
N ALA A 108 -31.91 -18.46 -9.26
CA ALA A 108 -31.44 -18.36 -7.89
C ALA A 108 -32.52 -17.76 -6.99
N ASP A 109 -32.69 -18.35 -5.81
CA ASP A 109 -33.58 -17.81 -4.78
C ASP A 109 -33.08 -16.44 -4.29
N ALA A 110 -34.01 -15.58 -3.87
CA ALA A 110 -33.70 -14.26 -3.33
C ALA A 110 -32.75 -14.36 -2.12
N ALA A 111 -32.86 -15.41 -1.32
CA ALA A 111 -31.94 -15.67 -0.21
C ALA A 111 -30.49 -15.92 -0.69
N ILE A 112 -30.30 -16.64 -1.81
CA ILE A 112 -28.98 -16.92 -2.38
C ILE A 112 -28.35 -15.63 -2.93
N LEU A 113 -29.12 -14.82 -3.64
CA LEU A 113 -28.65 -13.53 -4.17
C LEU A 113 -28.29 -12.56 -3.04
N THR A 114 -29.12 -12.50 -2.00
CA THR A 114 -28.86 -11.66 -0.82
C THR A 114 -27.58 -12.09 -0.10
N ARG A 115 -27.39 -13.39 0.08
CA ARG A 115 -26.16 -13.94 0.69
C ARG A 115 -24.93 -13.60 -0.14
N ALA A 116 -24.97 -13.83 -1.46
CA ALA A 116 -23.86 -13.53 -2.35
C ALA A 116 -23.51 -12.02 -2.33
N PHE A 117 -24.52 -11.16 -2.23
CA PHE A 117 -24.31 -9.71 -2.09
C PHE A 117 -23.65 -9.35 -0.76
N LEU A 118 -24.10 -9.92 0.36
CA LEU A 118 -23.52 -9.65 1.68
C LEU A 118 -22.07 -10.15 1.79
N GLU A 119 -21.77 -11.32 1.22
CA GLU A 119 -20.40 -11.86 1.14
C GLU A 119 -19.49 -10.93 0.32
N ASP A 120 -19.96 -10.41 -0.82
CA ASP A 120 -19.20 -9.46 -1.65
C ASP A 120 -18.91 -8.14 -0.92
N VAL A 121 -19.89 -7.58 -0.21
CA VAL A 121 -19.71 -6.36 0.62
C VAL A 121 -18.70 -6.61 1.75
N TYR A 122 -18.77 -7.76 2.41
CA TYR A 122 -17.84 -8.13 3.48
C TYR A 122 -16.40 -8.21 2.95
N ASP A 123 -16.20 -8.88 1.81
CA ASP A 123 -14.89 -9.01 1.18
C ASP A 123 -14.32 -7.65 0.74
N LEU A 124 -15.15 -6.79 0.16
CA LEU A 124 -14.77 -5.41 -0.20
C LEU A 124 -14.35 -4.61 1.04
N THR A 125 -15.11 -4.71 2.13
CA THR A 125 -14.83 -4.00 3.38
C THR A 125 -13.53 -4.50 4.02
N ARG A 126 -13.29 -5.82 4.00
CA ARG A 126 -12.05 -6.43 4.51
C ARG A 126 -10.84 -5.99 3.68
N ALA A 127 -10.97 -5.92 2.36
CA ALA A 127 -9.92 -5.40 1.48
C ALA A 127 -9.63 -3.92 1.77
N CYS A 128 -10.68 -3.10 1.89
CA CYS A 128 -10.57 -1.69 2.27
C CYS A 128 -9.82 -1.52 3.62
N ARG A 129 -10.22 -2.25 4.66
CA ARG A 129 -9.55 -2.19 5.98
C ARG A 129 -8.06 -2.52 5.88
N ARG A 130 -7.68 -3.55 5.13
CA ARG A 130 -6.27 -3.93 4.93
C ARG A 130 -5.47 -2.84 4.21
N LYS A 131 -6.06 -2.15 3.22
CA LYS A 131 -5.45 -1.00 2.56
C LYS A 131 -5.20 0.14 3.54
N TYR A 132 -6.17 0.45 4.39
CA TYR A 132 -6.01 1.50 5.41
C TYR A 132 -4.96 1.16 6.48
N LEU A 133 -4.83 -0.11 6.89
CA LEU A 133 -3.76 -0.53 7.80
C LEU A 133 -2.37 -0.36 7.16
N ALA A 134 -2.22 -0.72 5.89
CA ALA A 134 -0.96 -0.49 5.17
C ALA A 134 -0.68 1.00 4.99
N LEU A 135 -1.71 1.81 4.74
CA LEU A 135 -1.60 3.27 4.63
C LEU A 135 -1.18 3.90 5.97
N GLU A 136 -1.73 3.43 7.09
CA GLU A 136 -1.37 3.91 8.42
C GLU A 136 0.11 3.61 8.73
N ILE A 137 0.58 2.39 8.43
CA ILE A 137 2.00 2.03 8.54
C ILE A 137 2.86 2.94 7.66
N ALA A 138 2.44 3.19 6.41
CA ALA A 138 3.15 4.08 5.50
C ALA A 138 3.24 5.51 6.05
N ILE A 139 2.14 6.06 6.58
CA ILE A 139 2.13 7.41 7.14
C ILE A 139 3.09 7.51 8.33
N TRP A 140 3.02 6.58 9.29
CA TRP A 140 3.86 6.62 10.49
C TRP A 140 5.34 6.36 10.20
N ALA A 141 5.65 5.37 9.35
CA ALA A 141 7.02 5.12 8.93
C ALA A 141 7.57 6.30 8.10
N GLY A 142 6.75 6.88 7.22
CA GLY A 142 7.13 8.02 6.41
C GLY A 142 7.39 9.27 7.25
N ALA A 143 6.54 9.54 8.23
CA ALA A 143 6.69 10.66 9.15
C ALA A 143 7.95 10.53 10.02
N THR A 144 8.21 9.34 10.59
CA THR A 144 9.41 9.10 11.40
C THR A 144 10.69 9.20 10.56
N GLY A 145 10.68 8.65 9.34
CA GLY A 145 11.78 8.79 8.39
C GLY A 145 12.04 10.23 7.99
N ALA A 146 11.01 10.97 7.58
CA ALA A 146 11.13 12.36 7.20
C ALA A 146 11.65 13.25 8.35
N ALA A 147 11.13 13.05 9.57
CA ALA A 147 11.60 13.76 10.75
C ALA A 147 13.09 13.46 11.04
N SER A 148 13.49 12.20 10.94
CA SER A 148 14.88 11.78 11.15
C SER A 148 15.82 12.38 10.10
N THR A 149 15.39 12.41 8.83
CA THR A 149 16.13 13.06 7.75
C THR A 149 16.28 14.57 7.99
N LEU A 150 15.21 15.25 8.43
CA LEU A 150 15.25 16.67 8.74
C LEU A 150 16.18 16.98 9.92
N ILE A 151 16.13 16.21 11.00
CA ILE A 151 17.02 16.37 12.14
C ILE A 151 18.48 16.17 11.71
N PHE A 152 18.74 15.13 10.91
CA PHE A 152 20.08 14.88 10.38
C PHE A 152 20.58 16.04 9.49
N LEU A 153 19.71 16.59 8.64
CA LEU A 153 20.01 17.77 7.81
C LEU A 153 20.36 19.00 8.64
N LEU A 154 19.62 19.26 9.72
CA LEU A 154 19.85 20.41 10.61
C LEU A 154 21.06 20.23 11.52
N SER A 155 21.50 18.98 11.74
CA SER A 155 22.66 18.66 12.59
C SER A 155 24.00 18.73 11.86
N LYS A 156 23.98 18.90 10.53
CA LYS A 156 25.16 19.12 9.68
C LYS A 156 25.41 20.60 9.48
#